data_AF-X1PFT6-F1
#
_entry.id   AF-X1PFT6-F1
#
_cell.length_a   1.000
_cell.length_b   1.000
_cell.length_c   1.000
_cell.angle_alpha   90.00
_cell.angle_beta   90.00
_cell.angle_gamma   90.00
#
_symmetry.space_group_name_H-M   'P 1'
#
loop_
_entity.id
_entity.type
_entity.pdbx_description
1 polymer ?
#
loop_
_entity_poly.entity_id
_entity_poly.type
_entity_poly.pdbx_seq_one_letter_code
_entity_poly.pdbx_strand_id
1 'polypeptide(L)' 'VKIIVEMTESVGFFQIEEVLFPKISSNPVKPYIELYGKVIGEGLRRYL' A
#
# COMPACT_ATOMS: atom_id res chain seq x y z
N VAL A 1 7.08 10.22 -3.86
CA VAL A 1 6.11 9.56 -4.77
C VAL A 1 4.99 9.00 -3.93
N LYS A 2 3.74 9.32 -4.27
CA LYS A 2 2.56 8.84 -3.53
C LYS A 2 1.89 7.72 -4.30
N ILE A 3 1.70 6.58 -3.65
CA ILE A 3 1.03 5.40 -4.21
C ILE A 3 -0.23 5.14 -3.38
N ILE A 4 -1.38 5.11 -4.04
CA ILE A 4 -2.68 4.77 -3.43
C ILE A 4 -3.22 3.57 -4.19
N VAL A 5 -3.46 2.49 -3.47
CA VAL A 5 -4.08 1.28 -4.01
C VAL A 5 -5.55 1.28 -3.60
N GLU A 6 -6.44 1.52 -4.55
CA GLU A 6 -7.88 1.42 -4.34
C GLU A 6 -8.38 0.00 -4.70
N MET A 7 -9.23 -0.57 -3.86
CA MET A 7 -9.77 -1.92 -4.02
C MET A 7 -11.23 -1.99 -3.57
N THR A 8 -11.95 -2.98 -4.07
CA THR A 8 -13.37 -3.22 -3.70
C THR A 8 -13.52 -4.02 -2.41
N GLU A 9 -12.55 -4.87 -2.08
CA GLU A 9 -12.60 -5.78 -0.93
C GLU A 9 -11.29 -5.80 -0.16
N SER A 10 -11.38 -6.03 1.15
CA SER A 10 -10.25 -6.06 2.07
C SER A 10 -9.25 -7.20 1.81
N VAL A 11 -9.65 -8.27 1.12
CA VAL A 11 -8.73 -9.33 0.66
C VAL A 11 -7.60 -8.77 -0.22
N GLY A 12 -7.84 -7.63 -0.88
CA GLY A 12 -6.83 -6.94 -1.68
C GLY A 12 -5.63 -6.41 -0.87
N PHE A 13 -5.75 -6.27 0.45
CA PHE A 13 -4.63 -5.85 1.30
C PHE A 13 -3.45 -6.81 1.24
N PHE A 14 -3.68 -8.09 0.96
CA PHE A 14 -2.63 -9.08 0.76
C PHE A 14 -1.62 -8.64 -0.32
N GLN A 15 -2.10 -8.01 -1.40
CA GLN A 15 -1.23 -7.52 -2.48
C GLN A 15 -0.33 -6.37 -1.99
N ILE A 16 -0.80 -5.57 -1.03
CA ILE A 16 0.01 -4.50 -0.45
C ILE A 16 1.02 -5.09 0.53
N GLU A 17 0.57 -5.94 1.44
CA GLU A 17 1.34 -6.42 2.59
C GLU A 17 2.41 -7.44 2.21
N GLU A 18 2.07 -8.42 1.37
CA GLU A 18 2.97 -9.54 1.05
C GLU A 18 3.74 -9.34 -0.25
N VAL A 19 3.34 -8.36 -1.08
CA VAL A 19 3.95 -8.14 -2.41
C VAL A 19 4.56 -6.75 -2.54
N LEU A 20 3.76 -5.68 -2.44
CA LEU A 20 4.24 -4.33 -2.75
C LEU A 20 5.13 -3.75 -1.65
N PHE A 21 4.73 -3.90 -0.39
CA PHE A 21 5.46 -3.37 0.76
C PHE A 21 6.85 -3.98 0.92
N PRO A 22 7.06 -5.31 0.79
CA PRO A 22 8.40 -5.90 0.85
C PRO A 22 9.30 -5.42 -0.29
N LYS A 23 8.76 -5.25 -1.50
CA LYS A 23 9.51 -4.72 -2.66
C LYS A 23 9.98 -3.28 -2.44
N ILE A 24 9.13 -2.42 -1.88
CA ILE A 24 9.52 -1.04 -1.55
C ILE A 24 10.48 -1.02 -0.36
N SER A 25 10.20 -1.82 0.68
CA SER A 25 10.98 -1.83 1.91
C SER A 25 12.40 -2.35 1.75
N SER A 26 12.64 -3.20 0.75
CA SER A 26 13.98 -3.72 0.39
C SER A 26 14.79 -2.78 -0.51
N ASN A 27 14.23 -1.64 -0.92
CA ASN A 27 14.87 -0.71 -1.85
C ASN A 27 15.23 0.62 -1.17
N PRO A 28 16.39 1.24 -1.49
CA PRO A 28 16.78 2.56 -0.97
C PRO A 28 15.81 3.70 -1.32
N VAL A 29 14.86 3.47 -2.24
CA VAL A 29 13.80 4.43 -2.58
C VAL A 29 12.75 4.60 -1.46
N LYS A 30 12.68 3.69 -0.48
CA LYS A 30 11.71 3.69 0.63
C LYS A 30 11.41 5.07 1.23
N PRO A 31 12.40 5.89 1.66
CA PRO A 31 12.12 7.19 2.28
C PRO A 31 11.44 8.21 1.35
N TYR A 32 11.39 7.94 0.05
CA TYR A 32 10.76 8.79 -0.95
C TYR A 32 9.37 8.29 -1.37
N ILE A 33 8.85 7.23 -0.74
CA ILE A 33 7.55 6.64 -1.10
C ILE A 33 6.57 6.75 0.08
N GLU A 34 5.38 7.24 -0.23
CA GLU A 34 4.19 7.10 0.63
C GLU A 34 3.29 6.01 0.05
N LEU A 35 2.81 5.09 0.89
CA LEU A 35 1.99 3.96 0.46
C LEU A 35 0.70 3.87 1.27
N TYR A 36 -0.42 3.90 0.57
CA TYR A 36 -1.76 3.81 1.16
C TYR A 36 -2.60 2.73 0.46
N GLY A 37 -3.40 2.01 1.24
CA GLY A 37 -4.47 1.13 0.76
C GLY A 37 -5.83 1.71 1.12
N LYS A 38 -6.82 1.58 0.23
CA LYS A 38 -8.17 2.07 0.46
C LYS A 38 -9.18 1.07 -0.10
N VAL A 39 -10.05 0.55 0.76
CA VAL A 39 -11.23 -0.21 0.34
C VAL A 39 -12.36 0.78 0.07
N ILE A 40 -13.07 0.61 -1.05
CA ILE A 40 -14.22 1.48 -1.38
C ILE A 40 -15.28 1.35 -0.28
N GLY A 41 -15.65 2.48 0.32
CA GLY A 41 -16.60 2.52 1.43
C GLY A 41 -15.96 2.40 2.82
N GLU A 42 -14.67 2.11 2.91
CA GLU A 42 -13.92 2.09 4.17
C GLU A 42 -12.87 3.23 4.25
N GLY A 43 -12.14 3.24 5.36
CA GLY A 43 -11.08 4.21 5.63
C GLY A 43 -9.79 3.96 4.84
N LEU A 44 -8.97 5.01 4.78
CA LEU A 44 -7.64 4.96 4.22
C LEU A 44 -6.67 4.31 5.21
N ARG A 45 -5.96 3.27 4.79
CA ARG A 45 -4.94 2.59 5.60
C ARG A 45 -3.55 2.99 5.11
N ARG A 46 -2.72 3.49 6.03
CA ARG A 46 -1.34 3.91 5.72
C ARG A 46 -0.35 2.79 6.04
N TYR A 47 0.60 2.58 5.13
CA TYR A 47 1.68 1.60 5.26
C TYR A 47 3.07 2.24 5.38
N LEU A 48 3.33 3.31 4.62
CA LEU A 48 4.56 4.13 4.66
C LEU A 48 4.21 5.62 4.77
#